data_AF-A0A842V1U4-F1
#
_entry.id   AF-A0A842V1U4-F1
#
_cell.length_a   1.000
_cell.length_b   1.000
_cell.length_c   1.000
_cell.angle_alpha   90.00
_cell.angle_beta   90.00
_cell.angle_gamma   90.00
#
_symmetry.space_group_name_H-M   'P 1'
#
loop_
_entity.id
_entity.type
_entity.pdbx_description
1 polymer ?
#
loop_
_entity_poly.entity_id
_entity_poly.type
_entity_poly.pdbx_seq_one_letter_code
_entity_poly.pdbx_strand_id
1 'polypeptide(L)'
;MVDIIATIGPSSTKQSVLKQMVDAGMTVARVNLKFSSVEELVTIKERVDKLGAKLLIDLPSVSKANAIKEVKADYVALSFINKASQITSLRRKLKTKPLIIAKVETKKGVLNIKEIIDASDGLMVARGDLGDNVKLEYLPIYQKSIIRDCNSKGKYVITATEMLLSMVDNNKPTKSEVSDVANAVIDGSNALMLSEETAIGKHPALAVKTMKKIINAIKKYLNNKDSIPELDLIPE
;
A
#
# COMPACT_ATOMS: atom_id res chain seq x y z
N MET A 1 -10.16 -2.00 -10.70
CA MET A 1 -8.81 -2.61 -10.73
C MET A 1 -8.26 -2.52 -9.31
N VAL A 2 -7.53 -3.52 -8.81
CA VAL A 2 -6.83 -3.40 -7.52
C VAL A 2 -5.39 -3.00 -7.83
N ASP A 3 -4.96 -1.88 -7.26
CA ASP A 3 -3.62 -1.34 -7.45
C ASP A 3 -2.57 -2.14 -6.68
N ILE A 4 -1.35 -2.20 -7.21
CA ILE A 4 -0.19 -2.78 -6.52
C ILE A 4 0.79 -1.66 -6.25
N ILE A 5 0.93 -1.34 -4.98
CA ILE A 5 1.89 -0.36 -4.49
C ILE A 5 3.16 -1.11 -4.10
N ALA A 6 4.31 -0.71 -4.63
CA ALA A 6 5.59 -1.31 -4.27
C ALA A 6 6.54 -0.25 -3.72
N THR A 7 7.15 -0.56 -2.58
CA THR A 7 8.12 0.33 -1.93
C THR A 7 9.45 0.24 -2.64
N ILE A 8 9.99 1.40 -3.02
CA ILE A 8 11.28 1.51 -3.68
C ILE A 8 12.37 1.61 -2.61
N GLY A 9 13.42 0.80 -2.79
CA GLY A 9 14.54 0.73 -1.87
C GLY A 9 15.80 0.18 -2.56
N PRO A 10 16.85 -0.16 -1.81
CA PRO A 10 18.13 -0.62 -2.34
C PRO A 10 18.03 -1.69 -3.44
N SER A 11 17.11 -2.64 -3.33
CA SER A 11 16.93 -3.72 -4.30
C SER A 11 16.19 -3.30 -5.58
N SER A 12 15.58 -2.11 -5.61
CA SER A 12 14.66 -1.67 -6.66
C SER A 12 14.85 -0.24 -7.14
N THR A 13 15.91 0.47 -6.73
CA THR A 13 16.20 1.83 -7.23
C THR A 13 16.61 1.87 -8.70
N LYS A 14 17.23 0.81 -9.24
CA LYS A 14 17.74 0.76 -10.62
C LYS A 14 16.58 0.85 -11.63
N GLN A 15 16.76 1.64 -12.70
CA GLN A 15 15.75 1.82 -13.76
C GLN A 15 15.25 0.49 -14.36
N SER A 16 16.17 -0.45 -14.59
CA SER A 16 15.82 -1.77 -15.13
C SER A 16 14.91 -2.56 -14.20
N VAL A 17 15.14 -2.49 -12.88
CA VAL A 17 14.32 -3.18 -11.88
C VAL A 17 12.97 -2.50 -11.73
N LEU A 18 12.92 -1.16 -11.71
CA LEU A 18 11.66 -0.40 -11.73
C LEU A 18 10.80 -0.80 -12.94
N LYS A 19 11.41 -0.88 -14.14
CA LYS A 19 10.70 -1.33 -15.35
C LYS A 19 10.16 -2.75 -15.18
N GLN A 20 10.97 -3.69 -14.67
CA GLN A 20 10.52 -5.05 -14.40
C GLN A 20 9.34 -5.11 -13.43
N MET A 21 9.33 -4.26 -12.39
CA MET A 21 8.19 -4.19 -11.46
C MET A 21 6.93 -3.62 -12.13
N VAL A 22 7.06 -2.58 -12.95
CA VAL A 22 5.91 -2.05 -13.73
C VAL A 22 5.37 -3.11 -14.69
N ASP A 23 6.24 -3.77 -15.46
CA ASP A 23 5.87 -4.86 -16.37
C ASP A 23 5.19 -6.02 -15.60
N ALA A 24 5.67 -6.31 -14.38
CA ALA A 24 5.08 -7.33 -13.50
C ALA A 24 3.71 -6.94 -12.94
N GLY A 25 3.38 -5.64 -12.86
CA GLY A 25 2.08 -5.17 -12.40
C GLY A 25 2.06 -4.03 -11.38
N MET A 26 3.21 -3.45 -11.01
CA MET A 26 3.24 -2.30 -10.11
C MET A 26 2.53 -1.12 -10.77
N THR A 27 1.57 -0.52 -10.06
CA THR A 27 0.84 0.67 -10.53
C THR A 27 1.23 1.94 -9.77
N VAL A 28 1.76 1.80 -8.55
CA VAL A 28 2.22 2.92 -7.71
C VAL A 28 3.58 2.59 -7.09
N ALA A 29 4.54 3.49 -7.23
CA ALA A 29 5.82 3.42 -6.52
C ALA A 29 5.71 4.20 -5.20
N ARG A 30 6.02 3.55 -4.07
CA ARG A 30 6.12 4.19 -2.75
C ARG A 30 7.55 4.57 -2.44
N VAL A 31 7.79 5.80 -2.01
CA VAL A 31 9.07 6.26 -1.45
C VAL A 31 8.88 6.61 0.02
N ASN A 32 9.67 5.98 0.90
CA ASN A 32 9.57 6.16 2.35
C ASN A 32 10.61 7.15 2.88
N LEU A 33 10.16 8.34 3.28
CA LEU A 33 11.04 9.42 3.76
C LEU A 33 11.55 9.24 5.20
N LYS A 34 11.26 8.11 5.84
CA LYS A 34 12.02 7.67 7.02
C LYS A 34 13.43 7.20 6.64
N PHE A 35 13.60 6.68 5.43
CA PHE A 35 14.85 6.05 4.96
C PHE A 35 15.45 6.71 3.72
N SER A 36 14.65 7.46 2.95
CA SER A 36 15.10 8.13 1.72
C SER A 36 15.24 9.63 1.88
N SER A 37 16.20 10.21 1.16
CA SER A 37 16.37 11.66 1.04
C SER A 37 15.39 12.26 0.01
N VAL A 38 15.30 13.60 -0.02
CA VAL A 38 14.47 14.30 -1.02
C VAL A 38 15.09 14.18 -2.41
N GLU A 39 16.42 14.17 -2.51
CA GLU A 39 17.15 13.99 -3.76
C GLU A 39 16.88 12.60 -4.37
N GLU A 40 16.87 11.55 -3.52
CA GLU A 40 16.48 10.20 -3.94
C GLU A 40 15.03 10.16 -4.40
N LEU A 41 14.12 10.80 -3.66
CA LEU A 41 12.70 10.91 -4.04
C LEU A 41 12.54 11.55 -5.43
N VAL A 42 13.21 12.66 -5.71
CA VAL A 42 13.15 13.35 -7.02
C VAL A 42 13.68 12.44 -8.13
N THR A 43 14.80 11.75 -7.87
CA THR A 43 15.38 10.79 -8.83
C THR A 43 14.42 9.64 -9.13
N ILE A 44 13.80 9.06 -8.10
CA ILE A 44 12.81 7.97 -8.25
C ILE A 44 11.58 8.49 -9.00
N LYS A 45 11.12 9.69 -8.70
CA LYS A 45 9.99 10.32 -9.38
C LYS A 45 10.20 10.40 -10.89
N GLU A 46 11.34 10.93 -11.35
CA GLU A 46 11.64 11.04 -12.78
C GLU A 46 11.63 9.68 -13.49
N ARG A 47 12.14 8.64 -12.81
CA ARG A 47 12.17 7.27 -13.32
C ARG A 47 10.78 6.66 -13.41
N VAL A 48 9.96 6.88 -12.39
CA VAL A 48 8.57 6.41 -12.28
C VAL A 48 7.68 7.08 -13.33
N ASP A 49 7.81 8.40 -13.52
CA ASP A 49 7.05 9.16 -14.53
C ASP A 49 7.31 8.62 -15.94
N LYS A 50 8.57 8.30 -16.28
CA LYS A 50 8.94 7.71 -17.59
C LYS A 50 8.33 6.33 -17.83
N LEU A 51 7.96 5.62 -16.76
CA LEU A 51 7.36 4.29 -16.83
C LEU A 51 5.82 4.34 -16.75
N GLY A 52 5.22 5.52 -16.58
CA GLY A 52 3.77 5.68 -16.51
C GLY A 52 3.13 5.17 -15.22
N ALA A 53 3.92 4.94 -14.16
CA ALA A 53 3.42 4.57 -12.84
C ALA A 53 3.18 5.82 -11.98
N LYS A 54 2.31 5.69 -10.97
CA LYS A 54 2.03 6.77 -10.01
C LYS A 54 3.06 6.81 -8.89
N LEU A 55 3.14 7.93 -8.18
CA LEU A 55 4.02 8.13 -7.03
C LEU A 55 3.22 8.32 -5.73
N LEU A 56 3.57 7.54 -4.71
CA LEU A 56 3.15 7.71 -3.33
C LEU A 56 4.36 8.11 -2.48
N ILE A 57 4.28 9.26 -1.79
CA ILE A 57 5.28 9.66 -0.80
C ILE A 57 4.78 9.27 0.59
N ASP A 58 5.54 8.44 1.31
CA ASP A 58 5.25 8.09 2.70
C ASP A 58 6.01 9.04 3.64
N LEU A 59 5.25 9.87 4.35
CA LEU A 59 5.72 10.97 5.17
C LEU A 59 5.64 10.58 6.66
N PRO A 60 6.76 10.55 7.39
CA PRO A 60 6.76 10.07 8.78
C PRO A 60 6.05 11.05 9.74
N SER A 61 5.97 12.34 9.40
CA SER A 61 5.25 13.33 10.18
C SER A 61 4.99 14.63 9.41
N VAL A 62 4.03 15.43 9.87
CA VAL A 62 3.66 16.72 9.25
C VAL A 62 4.83 17.71 9.21
N SER A 63 5.80 17.60 10.12
CA SER A 63 6.96 18.51 10.15
C SER A 63 7.85 18.35 8.91
N LYS A 64 7.85 17.18 8.27
CA LYS A 64 8.62 16.91 7.05
C LYS A 64 7.94 17.40 5.77
N ALA A 65 6.67 17.86 5.83
CA ALA A 65 5.91 18.27 4.65
C ALA A 65 6.57 19.41 3.86
N ASN A 66 7.31 20.31 4.53
CA ASN A 66 8.01 21.42 3.86
C ASN A 66 9.04 20.92 2.84
N ALA A 67 9.65 19.75 3.07
CA ALA A 67 10.68 19.17 2.22
C ALA A 67 10.11 18.65 0.89
N ILE A 68 8.81 18.35 0.84
CA ILE A 68 8.13 17.80 -0.35
C ILE A 68 7.06 18.73 -0.92
N LYS A 69 6.92 19.96 -0.40
CA LYS A 69 5.77 20.83 -0.69
C LYS A 69 5.57 21.15 -2.18
N GLU A 70 6.65 21.12 -2.96
CA GLU A 70 6.68 21.37 -4.42
C GLU A 70 6.75 20.06 -5.24
N VAL A 71 6.96 18.90 -4.61
CA VAL A 71 7.08 17.62 -5.32
C VAL A 71 5.69 17.18 -5.75
N LYS A 72 5.49 17.00 -7.06
CA LYS A 72 4.23 16.52 -7.62
C LYS A 72 4.15 14.99 -7.46
N ALA A 73 3.37 14.55 -6.50
CA ALA A 73 3.02 13.14 -6.29
C ALA A 73 1.51 12.96 -6.48
N ASP A 74 1.09 11.72 -6.78
CA ASP A 74 -0.33 11.36 -6.84
C ASP A 74 -0.90 11.23 -5.43
N TYR A 75 -0.12 10.64 -4.52
CA TYR A 75 -0.50 10.37 -3.15
C TYR A 75 0.57 10.83 -2.14
N VAL A 76 0.12 11.29 -0.97
CA VAL A 76 0.97 11.44 0.22
C VAL A 76 0.33 10.66 1.36
N ALA A 77 1.02 9.64 1.86
CA ALA A 77 0.62 8.92 3.05
C ALA A 77 1.25 9.55 4.29
N LEU A 78 0.48 9.77 5.36
CA LEU A 78 0.97 10.36 6.59
C LEU A 78 0.83 9.37 7.76
N SER A 79 1.92 9.11 8.46
CA SER A 79 1.98 8.18 9.60
C SER A 79 1.31 8.72 10.87
N PHE A 80 0.92 7.78 11.72
CA PHE A 80 0.43 7.90 13.09
C PHE A 80 -0.73 8.88 13.23
N ILE A 81 -1.74 8.73 12.36
CA ILE A 81 -2.92 9.58 12.37
C ILE A 81 -3.84 9.21 13.52
N ASN A 82 -4.09 10.21 14.37
CA ASN A 82 -4.95 10.07 15.53
C ASN A 82 -6.07 11.12 15.56
N LYS A 83 -6.01 12.15 14.71
CA LYS A 83 -6.99 13.25 14.66
C LYS A 83 -7.09 13.82 13.25
N ALA A 84 -8.28 14.27 12.87
CA ALA A 84 -8.52 14.99 11.61
C ALA A 84 -7.59 16.21 11.40
N SER A 85 -7.22 16.90 12.46
CA SER A 85 -6.38 18.10 12.40
C SER A 85 -4.97 17.86 11.83
N GLN A 86 -4.42 16.63 11.96
CA GLN A 86 -3.14 16.26 11.34
C GLN A 86 -3.24 16.31 9.81
N ILE A 87 -4.36 15.81 9.26
CA ILE A 87 -4.63 15.80 7.82
C ILE A 87 -4.83 17.22 7.30
N THR A 88 -5.65 18.02 7.98
CA THR A 88 -5.87 19.44 7.61
C THR A 88 -4.56 20.24 7.68
N SER A 89 -3.72 19.97 8.67
CA SER A 89 -2.41 20.62 8.80
C SER A 89 -1.47 20.27 7.64
N LEU A 90 -1.42 18.99 7.25
CA LEU A 90 -0.66 18.55 6.08
C LEU A 90 -1.18 19.21 4.80
N ARG A 91 -2.50 19.22 4.59
CA ARG A 91 -3.13 19.80 3.39
C ARG A 91 -2.78 21.28 3.21
N ARG A 92 -2.68 22.06 4.29
CA ARG A 92 -2.25 23.47 4.23
C ARG A 92 -0.78 23.67 3.87
N LYS A 93 0.09 22.68 4.13
CA LYS A 93 1.53 22.78 3.88
C LYS A 93 1.93 22.38 2.46
N LEU A 94 1.17 21.50 1.82
CA LEU A 94 1.46 21.00 0.47
C LEU A 94 0.87 21.94 -0.60
N LYS A 95 1.66 22.27 -1.63
CA LYS A 95 1.19 23.12 -2.75
C LYS A 95 0.67 22.32 -3.93
N THR A 96 1.17 21.10 -4.14
CA THR A 96 0.85 20.24 -5.28
C THR A 96 -0.48 19.49 -5.17
N LYS A 97 -1.21 19.65 -4.07
CA LYS A 97 -2.54 19.06 -3.79
C LYS A 97 -2.65 17.55 -4.12
N PRO A 98 -1.75 16.69 -3.63
CA PRO A 98 -1.89 15.25 -3.79
C PRO A 98 -3.09 14.72 -2.99
N LEU A 99 -3.53 13.50 -3.29
CA LEU A 99 -4.48 12.80 -2.43
C LEU A 99 -3.79 12.39 -1.12
N ILE A 100 -4.36 12.78 0.01
CA ILE A 100 -3.80 12.48 1.33
C ILE A 100 -4.38 11.17 1.87
N ILE A 101 -3.50 10.20 2.09
CA ILE A 101 -3.81 8.90 2.68
C ILE A 101 -3.46 8.93 4.17
N ALA A 102 -4.44 8.72 5.05
CA ALA A 102 -4.19 8.62 6.48
C ALA A 102 -3.80 7.19 6.87
N LYS A 103 -2.63 7.01 7.48
CA LYS A 103 -2.19 5.69 7.96
C LYS A 103 -2.77 5.43 9.35
N VAL A 104 -3.54 4.35 9.46
CA VAL A 104 -4.16 3.90 10.70
C VAL A 104 -3.24 2.87 11.34
N GLU A 105 -2.49 3.33 12.33
CA GLU A 105 -1.37 2.60 12.95
C GLU A 105 -1.56 2.40 14.46
N THR A 106 -2.59 3.01 15.06
CA THR A 106 -2.76 3.01 16.52
C THR A 106 -4.21 2.75 16.91
N LYS A 107 -4.41 2.30 18.16
CA LYS A 107 -5.75 2.20 18.78
C LYS A 107 -6.53 3.52 18.72
N LYS A 108 -5.85 4.65 18.91
CA LYS A 108 -6.50 5.97 18.88
C LYS A 108 -6.94 6.36 17.47
N GLY A 109 -6.15 6.03 16.44
CA GLY A 109 -6.55 6.19 15.05
C GLY A 109 -7.81 5.37 14.72
N VAL A 110 -7.90 4.15 15.22
CA VAL A 110 -9.11 3.31 15.08
C VAL A 110 -10.33 3.93 15.77
N LEU A 111 -10.18 4.41 17.00
CA LEU A 111 -11.29 5.03 17.74
C LEU A 111 -11.82 6.31 17.05
N ASN A 112 -10.93 7.04 16.37
CA ASN A 112 -11.24 8.28 15.66
C ASN A 112 -11.46 8.06 14.16
N ILE A 113 -11.70 6.83 13.71
CA ILE A 113 -11.68 6.50 12.28
C ILE A 113 -12.66 7.33 11.45
N LYS A 114 -13.85 7.63 11.99
CA LYS A 114 -14.88 8.39 11.26
C LYS A 114 -14.41 9.80 10.89
N GLU A 115 -13.88 10.56 11.86
CA GLU A 115 -13.37 11.91 11.60
C GLU A 115 -12.12 11.91 10.72
N ILE A 116 -11.27 10.87 10.84
CA ILE A 116 -10.07 10.72 10.03
C ILE A 116 -10.45 10.44 8.58
N ILE A 117 -11.40 9.52 8.34
CA ILE A 117 -11.95 9.25 7.01
C ILE A 117 -12.48 10.54 6.44
N ASP A 118 -13.35 11.28 7.14
CA ASP A 118 -13.99 12.48 6.60
C ASP A 118 -12.96 13.55 6.18
N ALA A 119 -11.84 13.69 6.91
CA ALA A 119 -10.79 14.67 6.60
C ALA A 119 -9.78 14.24 5.51
N SER A 120 -9.59 12.93 5.29
CA SER A 120 -8.60 12.38 4.34
C SER A 120 -9.20 12.11 2.95
N ASP A 121 -8.34 11.86 1.96
CA ASP A 121 -8.78 11.44 0.62
C ASP A 121 -8.80 9.90 0.50
N GLY A 122 -8.14 9.22 1.44
CA GLY A 122 -8.14 7.78 1.60
C GLY A 122 -7.49 7.34 2.90
N LEU A 123 -7.46 6.03 3.13
CA LEU A 123 -6.83 5.40 4.30
C LEU A 123 -5.80 4.35 3.90
N MET A 124 -4.89 4.05 4.82
CA MET A 124 -4.01 2.89 4.76
C MET A 124 -4.11 2.13 6.09
N VAL A 125 -4.46 0.84 6.02
CA VAL A 125 -4.37 -0.08 7.15
C VAL A 125 -2.93 -0.59 7.22
N ALA A 126 -2.12 0.00 8.10
CA ALA A 126 -0.71 -0.35 8.29
C ALA A 126 -0.62 -1.40 9.41
N ARG A 127 -0.63 -2.67 9.02
CA ARG A 127 -0.90 -3.81 9.91
C ARG A 127 0.22 -4.12 10.89
N GLY A 128 1.48 -3.93 10.50
CA GLY A 128 2.63 -4.08 11.40
C GLY A 128 2.50 -3.13 12.59
N ASP A 129 2.48 -1.81 12.34
CA ASP A 129 2.34 -0.82 13.41
C ASP A 129 1.01 -0.97 14.17
N LEU A 130 -0.11 -1.23 13.49
CA LEU A 130 -1.41 -1.42 14.15
C LEU A 130 -1.41 -2.67 15.05
N GLY A 131 -0.80 -3.77 14.60
CA GLY A 131 -0.66 -5.03 15.33
C GLY A 131 0.14 -4.87 16.61
N ASP A 132 1.14 -3.99 16.62
CA ASP A 132 1.89 -3.63 17.83
C ASP A 132 1.07 -2.77 18.82
N ASN A 133 -0.02 -2.16 18.36
CA ASN A 133 -0.84 -1.21 19.13
C ASN A 133 -2.20 -1.79 19.59
N VAL A 134 -2.56 -2.99 19.15
CA VAL A 134 -3.81 -3.67 19.51
C VAL A 134 -3.54 -5.12 19.86
N LYS A 135 -4.52 -5.80 20.45
CA LYS A 135 -4.42 -7.26 20.64
C LYS A 135 -4.48 -7.95 19.27
N LEU A 136 -3.52 -8.83 18.99
CA LEU A 136 -3.30 -9.41 17.66
C LEU A 136 -4.54 -10.13 17.10
N GLU A 137 -5.30 -10.84 17.94
CA GLU A 137 -6.51 -11.56 17.55
C GLU A 137 -7.63 -10.63 17.03
N TYR A 138 -7.56 -9.32 17.33
CA TYR A 138 -8.50 -8.32 16.83
C TYR A 138 -8.00 -7.58 15.58
N LEU A 139 -6.74 -7.73 15.18
CA LEU A 139 -6.17 -7.04 14.01
C LEU A 139 -6.99 -7.31 12.73
N PRO A 140 -7.42 -8.55 12.41
CA PRO A 140 -8.27 -8.81 11.25
C PRO A 140 -9.64 -8.11 11.33
N ILE A 141 -10.20 -7.98 12.54
CA ILE A 141 -11.49 -7.30 12.77
C ILE A 141 -11.34 -5.81 12.48
N TYR A 142 -10.27 -5.18 12.95
CA TYR A 142 -9.99 -3.78 12.68
C TYR A 142 -9.74 -3.52 11.19
N GLN A 143 -8.96 -4.36 10.51
CA GLN A 143 -8.78 -4.27 9.06
C GLN A 143 -10.14 -4.26 8.34
N LYS A 144 -11.00 -5.25 8.60
CA LYS A 144 -12.32 -5.37 7.97
C LYS A 144 -13.20 -4.15 8.25
N SER A 145 -13.23 -3.67 9.50
CA SER A 145 -14.03 -2.50 9.86
C SER A 145 -13.52 -1.24 9.17
N ILE A 146 -12.21 -1.00 9.16
CA ILE A 146 -11.61 0.19 8.54
C ILE A 146 -11.88 0.20 7.04
N ILE A 147 -11.67 -0.93 6.35
CA ILE A 147 -11.93 -1.05 4.91
C ILE A 147 -13.40 -0.79 4.61
N ARG A 148 -14.31 -1.42 5.35
CA ARG A 148 -15.76 -1.22 5.19
C ARG A 148 -16.16 0.24 5.39
N ASP A 149 -15.70 0.87 6.47
CA ASP A 149 -16.06 2.26 6.79
C ASP A 149 -15.50 3.22 5.74
N CYS A 150 -14.27 2.99 5.25
CA CYS A 150 -13.66 3.75 4.15
C CYS A 150 -14.45 3.61 2.85
N ASN A 151 -14.80 2.38 2.48
CA ASN A 151 -15.58 2.07 1.29
C ASN A 151 -16.99 2.68 1.34
N SER A 152 -17.64 2.70 2.52
CA SER A 152 -18.96 3.32 2.70
C SER A 152 -18.98 4.82 2.42
N LYS A 153 -17.81 5.47 2.48
CA LYS A 153 -17.60 6.89 2.16
C LYS A 153 -17.05 7.12 0.75
N GLY A 154 -16.92 6.05 -0.05
CA GLY A 154 -16.35 6.10 -1.39
C GLY A 154 -14.87 6.52 -1.42
N LYS A 155 -14.13 6.32 -0.32
CA LYS A 155 -12.73 6.73 -0.21
C LYS A 155 -11.78 5.57 -0.49
N TYR A 156 -10.62 5.89 -1.04
CA TYR A 156 -9.61 4.91 -1.42
C TYR A 156 -8.95 4.27 -0.19
N VAL A 157 -8.83 2.95 -0.15
CA VAL A 157 -8.20 2.23 0.97
C VAL A 157 -7.10 1.26 0.52
N ILE A 158 -5.99 1.30 1.25
CA ILE A 158 -4.79 0.49 1.03
C ILE A 158 -4.63 -0.48 2.20
N THR A 159 -4.42 -1.77 1.92
CA THR A 159 -3.90 -2.72 2.94
C THR A 159 -2.39 -2.85 2.77
N ALA A 160 -1.66 -2.71 3.86
CA ALA A 160 -0.21 -2.58 3.85
C ALA A 160 0.48 -3.46 4.89
N THR A 161 1.78 -3.70 4.67
CA THR A 161 2.74 -4.45 5.50
C THR A 161 2.43 -5.94 5.62
N GLU A 162 3.44 -6.80 5.69
CA GLU A 162 3.30 -8.25 5.88
C GLU A 162 2.39 -8.95 4.85
N MET A 163 2.35 -8.48 3.60
CA MET A 163 1.50 -9.09 2.58
C MET A 163 2.13 -10.37 2.01
N LEU A 164 3.40 -10.31 1.63
CA LEU A 164 4.18 -11.44 1.09
C LEU A 164 5.59 -11.44 1.72
N LEU A 165 5.70 -11.11 3.01
CA LEU A 165 6.97 -10.87 3.72
C LEU A 165 8.01 -11.97 3.52
N SER A 166 7.61 -13.24 3.47
CA SER A 166 8.53 -14.37 3.24
C SER A 166 9.28 -14.24 1.91
N MET A 167 8.73 -13.51 0.94
CA MET A 167 9.33 -13.27 -0.37
C MET A 167 10.47 -12.25 -0.37
N VAL A 168 10.78 -11.64 0.79
CA VAL A 168 12.06 -10.94 0.98
C VAL A 168 13.22 -11.89 0.70
N ASP A 169 13.13 -13.12 1.24
CA ASP A 169 14.17 -14.13 1.15
C ASP A 169 13.86 -15.29 0.20
N ASN A 170 12.58 -15.55 -0.06
CA ASN A 170 12.10 -16.73 -0.78
C ASN A 170 11.46 -16.40 -2.12
N ASN A 171 11.46 -17.37 -3.04
CA ASN A 171 10.81 -17.23 -4.35
C ASN A 171 9.30 -17.51 -4.34
N LYS A 172 8.76 -18.00 -3.22
CA LYS A 172 7.36 -18.34 -3.05
C LYS A 172 6.85 -17.84 -1.69
N PRO A 173 5.61 -17.32 -1.64
CA PRO A 173 4.98 -17.01 -0.37
C PRO A 173 4.50 -18.27 0.34
N THR A 174 4.21 -18.12 1.62
CA THR A 174 3.50 -19.12 2.42
C THR A 174 2.03 -19.19 2.03
N LYS A 175 1.35 -20.30 2.40
CA LYS A 175 -0.10 -20.44 2.20
C LYS A 175 -0.89 -19.38 2.96
N SER A 176 -0.41 -19.01 4.15
CA SER A 176 -1.03 -17.99 5.00
C SER A 176 -1.00 -16.60 4.35
N GLU A 177 0.14 -16.21 3.77
CA GLU A 177 0.26 -14.93 3.05
C GLU A 177 -0.62 -14.88 1.80
N VAL A 178 -0.72 -16.00 1.05
CA VAL A 178 -1.65 -16.08 -0.09
C VAL A 178 -3.10 -15.86 0.38
N SER A 179 -3.49 -16.50 1.48
CA SER A 179 -4.83 -16.33 2.08
C SER A 179 -5.04 -14.89 2.57
N ASP A 180 -4.02 -14.27 3.16
CA ASP A 180 -4.10 -12.90 3.68
C ASP A 180 -4.27 -11.86 2.56
N VAL A 181 -3.44 -11.94 1.50
CA VAL A 181 -3.61 -11.15 0.27
C VAL A 181 -5.00 -11.34 -0.31
N ALA A 182 -5.47 -12.59 -0.39
CA ALA A 182 -6.80 -12.88 -0.93
C ALA A 182 -7.91 -12.23 -0.09
N ASN A 183 -7.84 -12.33 1.23
CA ASN A 183 -8.82 -11.72 2.13
C ASN A 183 -8.82 -10.20 2.05
N ALA A 184 -7.67 -9.55 1.90
CA ALA A 184 -7.62 -8.09 1.72
C ALA A 184 -8.34 -7.65 0.42
N VAL A 185 -8.25 -8.44 -0.65
CA VAL A 185 -9.04 -8.19 -1.89
C VAL A 185 -10.54 -8.40 -1.63
N ILE A 186 -10.91 -9.49 -0.96
CA ILE A 186 -12.32 -9.82 -0.64
C ILE A 186 -12.95 -8.75 0.26
N ASP A 187 -12.19 -8.23 1.22
CA ASP A 187 -12.61 -7.16 2.13
C ASP A 187 -12.90 -5.84 1.39
N GLY A 188 -12.37 -5.71 0.16
CA GLY A 188 -12.65 -4.59 -0.73
C GLY A 188 -11.55 -3.53 -0.75
N SER A 189 -10.29 -3.90 -0.51
CA SER A 189 -9.18 -2.95 -0.65
C SER A 189 -8.99 -2.49 -2.10
N ASN A 190 -8.76 -1.18 -2.29
CA ASN A 190 -8.48 -0.62 -3.61
C ASN A 190 -7.02 -0.87 -4.03
N ALA A 191 -6.11 -0.99 -3.06
CA ALA A 191 -4.72 -1.33 -3.31
C ALA A 191 -4.15 -2.25 -2.23
N LEU A 192 -3.15 -3.03 -2.62
CA LEU A 192 -2.29 -3.78 -1.71
C LEU A 192 -0.86 -3.27 -1.85
N MET A 193 -0.13 -3.23 -0.73
CA MET A 193 1.21 -2.66 -0.69
C MET A 193 2.29 -3.68 -0.27
N LEU A 194 3.31 -3.81 -1.12
CA LEU A 194 4.57 -4.47 -0.80
C LEU A 194 5.54 -3.46 -0.17
N SER A 195 6.10 -3.84 0.98
CA SER A 195 7.03 -3.05 1.78
C SER A 195 8.45 -3.58 1.57
N GLU A 196 8.93 -4.46 2.45
CA GLU A 196 10.27 -5.01 2.45
C GLU A 196 10.52 -5.86 1.21
N GLU A 197 9.49 -6.56 0.72
CA GLU A 197 9.56 -7.51 -0.40
C GLU A 197 10.14 -6.85 -1.65
N THR A 198 9.82 -5.58 -1.88
CA THR A 198 10.31 -4.83 -3.05
C THR A 198 11.41 -3.83 -2.71
N ALA A 199 11.51 -3.39 -1.46
CA ALA A 199 12.52 -2.42 -1.05
C ALA A 199 13.91 -3.08 -0.88
N ILE A 200 13.95 -4.22 -0.20
CA ILE A 200 15.20 -4.92 0.17
C ILE A 200 15.21 -6.40 -0.25
N GLY A 201 14.07 -6.95 -0.67
CA GLY A 201 13.97 -8.35 -1.07
C GLY A 201 14.87 -8.73 -2.25
N LYS A 202 15.18 -10.04 -2.34
CA LYS A 202 16.04 -10.62 -3.39
C LYS A 202 15.41 -10.56 -4.78
N HIS A 203 14.07 -10.60 -4.84
CA HIS A 203 13.32 -10.73 -6.10
C HIS A 203 12.10 -9.78 -6.17
N PRO A 204 12.32 -8.45 -6.22
CA PRO A 204 11.24 -7.45 -6.12
C PRO A 204 10.16 -7.60 -7.20
N ALA A 205 10.56 -7.77 -8.47
CA ALA A 205 9.60 -7.96 -9.56
C ALA A 205 8.81 -9.28 -9.45
N LEU A 206 9.40 -10.32 -8.84
CA LEU A 206 8.71 -11.59 -8.60
C LEU A 206 7.63 -11.42 -7.53
N ALA A 207 7.90 -10.68 -6.45
CA ALA A 207 6.90 -10.37 -5.42
C ALA A 207 5.69 -9.63 -6.02
N VAL A 208 5.94 -8.61 -6.85
CA VAL A 208 4.87 -7.88 -7.58
C VAL A 208 4.07 -8.83 -8.48
N LYS A 209 4.76 -9.69 -9.25
CA LYS A 209 4.12 -10.66 -10.14
C LYS A 209 3.25 -11.66 -9.37
N THR A 210 3.71 -12.13 -8.21
CA THR A 210 2.96 -13.03 -7.33
C THR A 210 1.73 -12.35 -6.76
N MET A 211 1.86 -11.13 -6.22
CA MET A 211 0.72 -10.32 -5.76
C MET A 211 -0.34 -10.18 -6.86
N LYS A 212 0.06 -9.84 -8.09
CA LYS A 212 -0.85 -9.72 -9.24
C LYS A 212 -1.59 -11.00 -9.56
N LYS A 213 -0.91 -12.15 -9.51
CA LYS A 213 -1.54 -13.47 -9.75
C LYS A 213 -2.64 -13.75 -8.73
N ILE A 214 -2.36 -13.53 -7.44
CA ILE A 214 -3.35 -13.75 -6.36
C ILE A 214 -4.54 -12.81 -6.55
N ILE A 215 -4.29 -11.51 -6.76
CA ILE A 215 -5.34 -10.51 -7.02
C ILE A 215 -6.23 -10.94 -8.20
N ASN A 216 -5.63 -11.37 -9.31
CA ASN A 216 -6.39 -11.77 -10.49
C ASN A 216 -7.24 -13.02 -10.25
N ALA A 217 -6.72 -14.01 -9.54
CA ALA A 217 -7.47 -15.21 -9.17
C ALA A 217 -8.70 -14.85 -8.32
N ILE A 218 -8.54 -14.00 -7.30
CA ILE A 218 -9.65 -13.57 -6.43
C ILE A 218 -10.65 -12.70 -7.18
N LYS A 219 -10.20 -11.80 -8.05
CA LYS A 219 -11.11 -11.02 -8.89
C LYS A 219 -11.94 -11.89 -9.83
N LYS A 220 -11.34 -12.95 -10.40
CA LYS A 220 -12.07 -13.93 -11.22
C LYS A 220 -13.14 -14.64 -10.39
N TYR A 221 -12.80 -15.07 -9.18
CA TYR A 221 -13.76 -15.65 -8.23
C TYR A 221 -14.90 -14.71 -7.86
N LEU A 222 -14.60 -13.45 -7.51
CA LEU A 222 -15.62 -12.46 -7.14
C LEU A 222 -16.58 -12.13 -8.29
N ASN A 223 -16.12 -12.20 -9.54
CA ASN A 223 -16.93 -12.00 -10.74
C ASN A 223 -17.76 -13.24 -11.12
N ASN A 224 -17.34 -14.44 -10.72
CA ASN A 224 -17.95 -15.69 -11.14
C ASN A 224 -17.97 -16.69 -9.97
N LYS A 225 -18.84 -16.40 -8.99
CA LYS A 225 -18.90 -17.10 -7.69
C LYS A 225 -19.22 -18.59 -7.80
N ASP A 226 -19.81 -19.00 -8.92
CA ASP A 226 -20.29 -20.37 -9.14
C ASP A 226 -19.33 -21.26 -9.95
N SER A 227 -18.15 -20.75 -10.33
CA SER A 227 -17.16 -21.52 -11.09
C SER A 227 -15.80 -21.56 -10.39
N ILE A 228 -15.39 -22.74 -9.91
CA ILE A 228 -13.97 -23.03 -9.68
C ILE A 228 -13.35 -23.25 -11.07
N PRO A 229 -12.30 -22.53 -11.47
CA PRO A 229 -11.66 -22.77 -12.75
C PRO A 229 -11.11 -24.21 -12.81
N GLU A 230 -11.68 -25.06 -13.66
CA GLU A 230 -11.13 -26.40 -13.94
C GLU A 230 -9.67 -26.32 -14.47
N LEU A 231 -9.32 -25.18 -15.08
CA LEU A 231 -8.03 -24.89 -15.72
C LEU A 231 -6.83 -24.71 -14.78
N ASP A 232 -7.04 -24.68 -13.46
CA ASP A 232 -5.97 -24.38 -12.47
C ASP A 232 -5.65 -25.56 -11.54
N LEU A 233 -6.17 -26.76 -11.82
CA LEU A 233 -5.71 -27.98 -11.14
C LEU A 233 -4.27 -28.26 -11.59
N ILE A 234 -3.37 -28.42 -10.62
CA ILE A 234 -2.03 -28.94 -10.90
C ILE A 234 -2.24 -30.35 -11.46
N PRO A 235 -1.76 -30.67 -12.69
CA PRO A 235 -1.85 -32.02 -13.21
C PRO A 235 -1.26 -33.00 -12.19
N GLU A 236 -1.89 -34.16 -12.03
CA GLU A 236 -1.37 -35.26 -11.19
C GLU A 236 0.06 -35.66 -11.58
#